data_AF-A0AA38J2L6-F1
#
_entry.id   AF-A0AA38J2L6-F1
#
_cell.length_a   1.000
_cell.length_b   1.000
_cell.length_c   1.000
_cell.angle_alpha   90.00
_cell.angle_beta   90.00
_cell.angle_gamma   90.00
#
_symmetry.space_group_name_H-M   'P 1'
#
loop_
_entity.id
_entity.type
_entity.pdbx_description
1 polymer ?
#
loop_
_entity_poly.entity_id
_entity_poly.type
_entity_poly.pdbx_seq_one_letter_code
_entity_poly.pdbx_strand_id
1 'polypeptide(L)'
;MVNFSNSEHVDMVIFYGIADGNARLSRELWIEHFPNRAISCARTFTSMVQHLRYHGTFKPQTHNLNRNRTERILQAEKQILDRVEEDPNIST
;
A
#
# COMPACT_ATOMS: atom_id res chain seq x y z
N MET A 1 5.42 -5.42 -2.42
CA MET A 1 4.63 -4.80 -3.50
C MET A 1 5.59 -3.87 -4.23
N VAL A 2 5.64 -3.89 -5.57
CA VAL A 2 6.55 -3.01 -6.32
C VAL A 2 6.13 -1.55 -6.10
N ASN A 3 7.07 -0.71 -5.70
CA ASN A 3 6.82 0.72 -5.52
C ASN A 3 7.12 1.44 -6.84
N PHE A 4 6.07 1.82 -7.56
CA PHE A 4 6.18 2.63 -8.77
C PHE A 4 6.32 4.11 -8.41
N SER A 5 7.10 4.85 -9.18
CA SER A 5 7.17 6.31 -9.10
C SER A 5 5.87 6.95 -9.60
N ASN A 6 5.62 8.22 -9.26
CA ASN A 6 4.45 8.93 -9.80
C ASN A 6 4.46 9.01 -11.34
N SER A 7 5.65 9.11 -11.96
CA SER A 7 5.77 9.07 -13.42
C SER A 7 5.27 7.75 -13.99
N GLU A 8 5.70 6.64 -13.38
CA GLU A 8 5.25 5.31 -13.81
C GLU A 8 3.76 5.11 -13.57
N HIS A 9 3.21 5.63 -12.47
CA HIS A 9 1.77 5.60 -12.23
C HIS A 9 0.98 6.34 -13.32
N VAL A 10 1.44 7.52 -13.74
CA VAL A 10 0.81 8.28 -14.83
C VAL A 10 0.88 7.50 -16.14
N ASP A 11 2.05 6.96 -16.48
CA ASP A 11 2.22 6.13 -17.67
C ASP A 11 1.26 4.92 -17.64
N MET A 12 1.11 4.25 -16.49
CA MET A 12 0.16 3.14 -16.37
C MET A 12 -1.29 3.56 -16.60
N VAL A 13 -1.71 4.73 -16.11
CA VAL A 13 -3.06 5.26 -16.37
C VAL A 13 -3.26 5.54 -17.86
N ILE A 14 -2.25 6.08 -18.54
CA ILE A 14 -2.29 6.33 -19.98
C ILE A 14 -2.44 5.01 -20.74
N PHE A 15 -1.62 4.01 -20.44
CA PHE A 15 -1.69 2.69 -21.09
C PHE A 15 -3.00 1.95 -20.80
N TYR A 16 -3.57 2.13 -19.61
CA TYR A 16 -4.90 1.62 -19.29
C TYR A 16 -6.00 2.28 -20.13
N GLY A 17 -5.86 3.57 -20.43
CA GLY A 17 -6.73 4.29 -21.35
C GLY A 17 -6.57 3.82 -22.80
N ILE A 18 -5.34 3.66 -23.28
CA ILE A 18 -5.04 3.14 -24.64
C ILE A 18 -5.63 1.75 -24.84
N ALA A 19 -5.58 0.92 -23.79
CA ALA A 19 -6.14 -0.43 -23.80
C ALA A 19 -7.66 -0.48 -23.57
N ASP A 20 -8.37 0.64 -23.61
CA ASP A 20 -9.82 0.76 -23.37
C ASP A 20 -10.27 0.08 -22.06
N GLY A 21 -9.47 0.27 -21.00
CA GLY A 21 -9.72 -0.33 -19.69
C GLY A 21 -9.39 -1.83 -19.57
N ASN A 22 -8.79 -2.44 -20.59
CA ASN A 22 -8.33 -3.82 -20.54
C ASN A 22 -6.97 -3.94 -19.82
N ALA A 23 -7.02 -4.41 -18.58
CA ALA A 23 -5.85 -4.56 -17.72
C ALA A 23 -4.77 -5.53 -18.26
N ARG A 24 -5.18 -6.58 -18.99
CA ARG A 24 -4.22 -7.55 -19.54
C ARG A 24 -3.47 -6.96 -20.72
N LEU A 25 -4.20 -6.34 -21.64
CA LEU A 25 -3.63 -5.64 -22.78
C LEU A 25 -2.74 -4.47 -22.33
N SER A 26 -3.15 -3.74 -21.29
CA SER A 26 -2.33 -2.67 -20.70
C SER A 26 -0.96 -3.17 -20.24
N ARG A 27 -0.92 -4.36 -19.64
CA ARG A 27 0.32 -5.00 -19.20
C ARG A 27 1.19 -5.41 -20.39
N GLU A 28 0.60 -5.99 -21.42
CA GLU A 28 1.32 -6.39 -22.64
C GLU A 28 1.98 -5.15 -23.28
N LEU A 29 1.22 -4.07 -23.47
CA LEU A 29 1.72 -2.79 -23.97
C LEU A 29 2.79 -2.17 -23.07
N TRP A 30 2.63 -2.26 -21.74
CA TRP A 30 3.63 -1.76 -20.79
C TRP A 30 4.98 -2.48 -20.92
N ILE A 31 4.95 -3.81 -21.04
CA ILE A 31 6.16 -4.63 -21.20
C ILE A 31 6.85 -4.31 -22.54
N GLU A 32 6.06 -4.13 -23.60
CA GLU A 32 6.56 -3.78 -24.93
C GLU A 32 7.21 -2.40 -24.96
N HIS A 33 6.57 -1.38 -24.37
CA HIS A 33 7.07 -0.01 -24.39
C HIS A 33 8.17 0.26 -23.36
N PHE A 34 8.18 -0.45 -22.23
CA PHE A 34 9.13 -0.22 -21.14
C PHE A 34 9.85 -1.51 -20.72
N PRO A 35 10.71 -2.07 -21.58
CA PRO A 35 11.37 -3.35 -21.31
C PRO A 35 12.30 -3.32 -20.09
N ASN A 36 12.80 -2.13 -19.72
CA ASN A 36 13.71 -1.94 -18.58
C ASN A 36 13.01 -1.58 -17.27
N ARG A 37 11.67 -1.46 -17.25
CA ARG A 37 10.92 -1.12 -16.03
C ARG A 37 10.39 -2.37 -15.34
N ALA A 38 10.03 -2.21 -14.07
CA ALA A 38 9.43 -3.30 -13.31
C ALA A 38 8.10 -3.74 -13.96
N ILE A 39 7.93 -5.05 -14.08
CA ILE A 39 6.71 -5.64 -14.65
C ILE A 39 5.57 -5.45 -13.65
N SER A 40 4.54 -4.72 -14.06
CA SER A 40 3.31 -4.58 -13.30
C SER A 40 2.42 -5.83 -13.44
N CYS A 41 1.67 -6.14 -12.39
CA CYS A 41 0.56 -7.08 -12.48
C CYS A 41 -0.60 -6.40 -13.20
N ALA A 42 -1.40 -7.14 -13.99
CA ALA A 42 -2.56 -6.56 -14.67
C ALA A 42 -3.50 -5.85 -13.68
N ARG A 43 -3.70 -6.44 -12.49
CA ARG A 43 -4.53 -5.83 -11.43
C ARG A 43 -4.02 -4.45 -10.97
N THR A 44 -2.73 -4.17 -11.11
CA THR A 44 -2.14 -2.88 -10.72
C THR A 44 -2.79 -1.72 -11.50
N PHE A 45 -3.03 -1.88 -12.80
CA PHE A 45 -3.66 -0.84 -13.63
C PHE A 45 -5.07 -0.49 -13.15
N THR A 46 -5.91 -1.51 -12.92
CA THR A 46 -7.26 -1.32 -12.40
C THR A 46 -7.25 -0.69 -11.01
N SER A 47 -6.37 -1.17 -10.12
CA SER A 47 -6.23 -0.64 -8.77
C SER A 47 -5.85 0.84 -8.77
N MET A 48 -4.90 1.25 -9.62
CA MET A 48 -4.49 2.66 -9.72
C MET A 48 -5.64 3.57 -10.12
N VAL A 49 -6.41 3.19 -11.16
CA VAL A 49 -7.55 3.99 -11.62
C VAL A 49 -8.66 4.03 -10.58
N GLN A 50 -8.94 2.93 -9.89
CA GLN A 50 -9.90 2.93 -8.77
C GLN A 50 -9.45 3.86 -7.65
N HIS A 51 -8.18 3.78 -7.24
CA HIS A 51 -7.63 4.67 -6.21
C HIS A 51 -7.73 6.15 -6.60
N LEU A 52 -7.41 6.49 -7.86
CA LEU A 52 -7.60 7.85 -8.36
C LEU A 52 -9.07 8.29 -8.34
N ARG A 53 -10.00 7.41 -8.77
CA ARG A 53 -11.43 7.73 -8.80
C ARG A 53 -12.01 7.95 -7.40
N TYR A 54 -11.64 7.12 -6.43
CA TYR A 54 -12.22 7.16 -5.09
C TYR A 54 -11.49 8.09 -4.12
N HIS A 55 -10.19 8.27 -4.29
CA HIS A 55 -9.35 8.99 -3.32
C HIS A 55 -8.54 10.13 -3.91
N GLY A 56 -8.49 10.27 -5.24
CA GLY A 56 -7.72 11.33 -5.91
C GLY A 56 -6.20 11.19 -5.77
N THR A 57 -5.68 10.07 -5.27
CA THR A 57 -4.23 9.87 -5.09
C THR A 57 -3.79 8.46 -5.46
N PHE A 58 -2.53 8.31 -5.90
CA PHE A 58 -1.90 7.00 -6.12
C PHE A 58 -1.49 6.30 -4.84
N LYS A 59 -1.41 7.02 -3.71
CA LYS A 59 -0.92 6.46 -2.46
C LYS A 59 -2.01 5.58 -1.82
N PRO A 60 -1.64 4.40 -1.29
CA PRO A 60 -2.55 3.65 -0.44
C PRO A 60 -2.93 4.49 0.79
N GLN A 61 -4.18 4.43 1.21
CA GLN A 61 -4.65 5.05 2.45
C GLN A 61 -3.99 4.34 3.64
N THR A 62 -2.92 4.92 4.18
CA THR A 62 -2.21 4.41 5.36
C THR A 62 -2.90 4.76 6.68
N HIS A 63 -3.96 5.57 6.65
CA HIS A 63 -4.61 6.11 7.85
C HIS A 63 -5.08 5.01 8.83
N ASN A 64 -5.37 3.80 8.35
CA ASN A 64 -5.89 2.71 9.18
C ASN A 64 -4.88 1.58 9.46
N LEU A 65 -3.63 1.66 9.00
CA LEU A 65 -2.65 0.59 9.30
C LEU A 65 -2.19 0.59 10.77
N ASN A 66 -2.26 1.73 11.46
CA ASN A 66 -1.73 1.90 12.82
C ASN A 66 -2.81 2.08 13.91
N ARG A 67 -4.11 2.01 13.59
CA ARG A 67 -5.14 2.50 14.52
C ARG A 67 -5.56 1.54 15.63
N ASN A 68 -5.23 0.25 15.55
CA ASN A 68 -5.70 -0.73 16.54
C ASN A 68 -4.60 -1.35 17.41
N ARG A 69 -3.33 -0.98 17.20
CA ARG A 69 -2.21 -1.56 17.96
C ARG A 69 -1.86 -0.76 19.22
N THR A 70 -2.20 0.52 19.26
CA THR A 70 -1.64 1.44 20.26
C THR A 70 -2.34 1.37 21.61
N GLU A 71 -3.68 1.39 21.69
CA GLU A 71 -4.35 1.48 23.01
C GLU A 71 -4.20 0.22 23.85
N ARG A 72 -4.38 -0.97 23.26
CA ARG A 72 -4.27 -2.24 23.99
C ARG A 72 -2.83 -2.55 24.40
N ILE A 73 -1.84 -2.17 23.58
CA ILE A 73 -0.42 -2.31 23.93
C ILE A 73 -0.03 -1.29 24.99
N LEU A 74 -0.45 -0.03 24.87
CA LEU A 74 -0.16 0.99 25.89
C LEU A 74 -0.79 0.63 27.24
N GLN A 75 -1.99 0.04 27.26
CA GLN A 75 -2.59 -0.45 28.51
C GLN A 75 -1.84 -1.67 29.06
N ALA A 76 -1.40 -2.59 28.20
CA ALA A 76 -0.60 -3.74 28.62
C ALA A 76 0.78 -3.31 29.14
N GLU A 77 1.47 -2.40 28.46
CA GLU A 77 2.75 -1.83 28.90
C GLU A 77 2.62 -1.12 30.25
N LYS A 78 1.56 -0.32 30.44
CA LYS A 78 1.28 0.30 31.75
C LYS A 78 1.06 -0.73 32.84
N GLN A 79 0.24 -1.76 32.59
CA GLN A 79 0.02 -2.81 33.57
C GLN A 79 1.29 -3.58 33.92
N ILE A 80 2.20 -3.78 32.96
CA ILE A 80 3.50 -4.41 33.21
C ILE A 80 4.38 -3.48 34.05
N LEU A 81 4.43 -2.19 33.71
CA LEU A 81 5.23 -1.20 34.42
C LEU A 81 4.78 -1.05 35.88
N ASP A 82 3.47 -0.92 36.10
CA ASP A 82 2.87 -0.82 37.44
C ASP A 82 3.18 -2.08 38.27
N ARG A 83 3.15 -3.27 37.64
CA ARG A 83 3.40 -4.54 38.33
C ARG A 83 4.87 -4.79 38.66
N VAL A 84 5.79 -4.28 37.84
CA VAL A 84 7.24 -4.30 38.12
C VAL A 84 7.60 -3.27 39.20
N GLU A 85 6.92 -2.12 39.25
CA GLU A 85 7.09 -1.14 40.34
C GLU A 85 6.58 -1.69 41.69
N GLU A 86 5.46 -2.41 41.69
CA GLU A 86 4.90 -3.02 42.90
C GLU A 86 5.71 -4.22 43.42
N ASP A 87 6.29 -5.04 42.54
CA ASP A 87 7.16 -6.16 42.92
C ASP A 87 8.35 -6.31 41.94
N PRO A 88 9.54 -5.78 42.31
CA PRO A 88 10.73 -5.80 41.46
C PRO A 88 11.28 -7.20 41.16
N ASN A 89 10.83 -8.24 41.88
CA ASN A 89 11.24 -9.62 41.64
C ASN A 89 10.28 -10.39 40.73
N ILE A 90 9.19 -9.76 40.26
CA ILE A 90 8.34 -10.35 39.24
C ILE A 90 9.09 -10.35 37.90
N SER A 91 9.39 -11.55 37.39
CA SER A 91 9.78 -11.72 35.99
C SER A 91 8.51 -11.78 35.15
N THR A 92 8.30 -10.78 34.31
CA THR A 92 7.26 -10.75 33.27
C THR A 92 7.79 -11.28 31.96
#